data_AF-A0A3A0BH60-F1
#
_entry.id   AF-A0A3A0BH60-F1
#
_cell.length_a   1.000
_cell.length_b   1.000
_cell.length_c   1.000
_cell.angle_alpha   90.00
_cell.angle_beta   90.00
_cell.angle_gamma   90.00
#
_symmetry.space_group_name_H-M   'P 1'
#
loop_
_entity.id
_entity.type
_entity.pdbx_description
1 polymer ?
#
loop_
_entity_poly.entity_id
_entity_poly.type
_entity_poly.pdbx_seq_one_letter_code
_entity_poly.pdbx_strand_id
1 'polypeptide(L)'
;IAGGAALSDASRPGSSLLLLLDSVQPVGIATVILDQNNLMPLLGAAASVNNILPVQVLESGAFLSVGTIVCPVVAAKHGASILKARVMYENGAEASVDLKYGTIEILPLASGETGRITIQVSRGADIGYGPGRGVKNLSISGGALGVVFDGRGRPLDLPGDPARRRELLQKWNWALGGG
;
A
#
# COMPACT_ATOMS: atom_id res chain seq x y z
N ILE A 1 -2.42 -9.29 -6.02
CA ILE A 1 -1.09 -9.87 -6.32
C ILE A 1 -0.57 -9.18 -7.57
N ALA A 2 0.70 -8.77 -7.59
CA ALA A 2 1.36 -8.20 -8.75
C ALA A 2 2.68 -8.92 -9.02
N GLY A 3 3.01 -9.13 -10.30
CA GLY A 3 4.21 -9.83 -10.74
C GLY A 3 4.65 -9.36 -12.13
N GLY A 4 5.83 -9.79 -12.55
CA GLY A 4 6.42 -9.45 -13.85
C GLY A 4 7.83 -8.88 -13.71
N ALA A 5 8.57 -8.89 -14.83
CA ALA A 5 10.01 -8.60 -14.83
C ALA A 5 10.39 -7.28 -14.15
N ALA A 6 9.63 -6.21 -14.37
CA ALA A 6 9.89 -4.90 -13.75
C ALA A 6 9.73 -4.90 -12.22
N LEU A 7 8.92 -5.80 -11.66
CA LEU A 7 8.72 -5.94 -10.21
C LEU A 7 9.71 -6.92 -9.60
N SER A 8 10.12 -7.95 -10.35
CA SER A 8 11.17 -8.90 -9.96
C SER A 8 12.55 -8.27 -9.93
N ASP A 9 12.82 -7.29 -10.80
CA ASP A 9 14.10 -6.58 -10.89
C ASP A 9 14.22 -5.42 -9.88
N ALA A 10 13.09 -4.98 -9.31
CA ALA A 10 13.08 -3.98 -8.26
C ALA A 10 13.64 -4.59 -6.95
N SER A 11 14.91 -4.30 -6.67
CA SER A 11 15.67 -4.84 -5.54
C SER A 11 15.10 -4.49 -4.15
N ARG A 12 14.15 -3.55 -4.05
CA ARG A 12 13.56 -3.07 -2.80
C ARG A 12 12.03 -3.05 -2.86
N PRO A 13 11.32 -3.62 -1.86
CA PRO A 13 9.85 -3.62 -1.82
C PRO A 13 9.22 -2.23 -1.94
N GLY A 14 9.86 -1.20 -1.38
CA GLY A 14 9.42 0.19 -1.51
C GLY A 14 9.42 0.72 -2.94
N SER A 15 10.45 0.39 -3.71
CA SER A 15 10.54 0.77 -5.13
C SER A 15 9.49 0.04 -5.97
N SER A 16 9.27 -1.26 -5.72
CA SER A 16 8.21 -2.04 -6.37
C SER A 16 6.83 -1.47 -6.04
N LEU A 17 6.59 -1.11 -4.78
CA LEU A 17 5.31 -0.52 -4.37
C LEU A 17 5.08 0.84 -5.04
N LEU A 18 6.09 1.71 -5.10
CA LEU A 18 5.94 3.01 -5.73
C LEU A 18 5.57 2.87 -7.21
N LEU A 19 6.25 1.98 -7.93
CA LEU A 19 5.93 1.65 -9.32
C LEU A 19 4.48 1.17 -9.48
N LEU A 20 4.00 0.29 -8.58
CA LEU A 20 2.63 -0.21 -8.59
C LEU A 20 1.61 0.90 -8.32
N LEU A 21 1.87 1.73 -7.31
CA LEU A 21 0.98 2.83 -6.97
C LEU A 21 0.86 3.83 -8.12
N ASP A 22 1.95 4.09 -8.86
CA ASP A 22 1.96 5.00 -10.00
C ASP A 22 1.28 4.41 -11.23
N SER A 23 1.44 3.11 -11.46
CA SER A 23 0.91 2.42 -12.64
C SER A 23 -0.57 2.08 -12.50
N VAL A 24 -0.95 1.51 -11.34
CA VAL A 24 -2.32 1.03 -11.08
C VAL A 24 -3.20 2.12 -10.51
N GLN A 25 -2.62 3.06 -9.76
CA GLN A 25 -3.36 4.11 -9.06
C GLN A 25 -4.54 3.57 -8.24
N PRO A 26 -4.29 2.61 -7.33
CA PRO A 26 -5.35 1.96 -6.57
C PRO A 26 -6.10 2.95 -5.68
N VAL A 27 -7.33 2.59 -5.34
CA VAL A 27 -8.24 3.35 -4.46
C VAL A 27 -8.74 2.47 -3.31
N GLY A 28 -8.91 3.06 -2.14
CA GLY A 28 -9.39 2.38 -0.94
C GLY A 28 -8.32 1.61 -0.18
N ILE A 29 -8.73 0.56 0.54
CA ILE A 29 -7.86 -0.28 1.37
C ILE A 29 -7.62 -1.60 0.66
N ALA A 30 -6.35 -1.99 0.50
CA ALA A 30 -5.98 -3.25 -0.15
C ALA A 30 -4.69 -3.83 0.43
N THR A 31 -4.49 -5.13 0.28
CA THR A 31 -3.21 -5.79 0.61
C THR A 31 -2.41 -5.99 -0.67
N VAL A 32 -1.14 -5.59 -0.64
CA VAL A 32 -0.21 -5.76 -1.77
C VAL A 32 0.70 -6.96 -1.51
N ILE A 33 0.73 -7.86 -2.48
CA ILE A 33 1.54 -9.09 -2.48
C ILE A 33 2.30 -9.13 -3.79
N LEU A 34 3.61 -9.35 -3.74
CA LEU A 34 4.50 -9.42 -4.89
C LEU A 34 4.88 -10.86 -5.22
N ASP A 35 4.76 -11.20 -6.49
CA ASP A 35 5.31 -12.41 -7.10
C ASP A 35 6.72 -12.13 -7.61
N GLN A 36 7.69 -12.16 -6.71
CA GLN A 36 9.08 -11.84 -7.04
C GLN A 36 9.72 -12.91 -7.93
N ASN A 37 9.24 -14.15 -7.84
CA ASN A 37 9.79 -15.31 -8.53
C ASN A 37 9.02 -15.66 -9.82
N ASN A 38 8.05 -14.82 -10.22
CA ASN A 38 7.21 -15.00 -11.41
C ASN A 38 6.53 -16.40 -11.45
N LEU A 39 6.04 -16.85 -10.30
CA LEU A 39 5.42 -18.16 -10.13
C LEU A 39 4.00 -18.21 -10.66
N MET A 40 3.26 -17.08 -10.65
CA MET A 40 1.83 -17.07 -11.00
C MET A 40 1.53 -17.67 -12.39
N PRO A 41 2.26 -17.34 -13.48
CA PRO A 41 2.03 -17.99 -14.78
C PRO A 41 2.26 -19.51 -14.74
N LEU A 42 3.31 -19.96 -14.03
CA LEU A 42 3.63 -21.38 -13.89
C LEU A 42 2.57 -22.12 -13.08
N LEU A 43 2.09 -21.53 -11.98
CA LEU A 43 1.01 -22.08 -11.16
C LEU A 43 -0.30 -22.16 -11.96
N GLY A 44 -0.58 -21.17 -12.80
CA GLY A 44 -1.74 -21.19 -13.70
C GLY A 44 -1.72 -22.36 -14.67
N ALA A 45 -0.57 -22.66 -15.28
CA ALA A 45 -0.40 -23.83 -16.14
C ALA A 45 -0.51 -25.16 -15.35
N ALA A 46 0.15 -25.23 -14.19
CA ALA A 46 0.16 -26.42 -13.34
C ALA A 46 -1.21 -26.78 -12.75
N ALA A 47 -2.10 -25.78 -12.55
CA ALA A 47 -3.46 -25.97 -12.04
C ALA A 47 -4.30 -26.94 -12.89
N SER A 48 -4.00 -27.06 -14.19
CA SER A 48 -4.66 -28.00 -15.10
C SER A 48 -4.33 -29.48 -14.82
N VAL A 49 -3.20 -29.73 -14.17
CA VAL A 49 -2.71 -31.07 -13.81
C VAL A 49 -2.96 -31.36 -12.34
N ASN A 50 -2.71 -30.39 -11.47
CA ASN A 50 -2.94 -30.47 -10.03
C ASN A 50 -3.54 -29.15 -9.52
N ASN A 51 -4.83 -29.17 -9.21
CA ASN A 51 -5.56 -27.99 -8.75
C ASN A 51 -5.24 -27.59 -7.28
N ILE A 52 -4.61 -28.47 -6.49
CA ILE A 52 -4.24 -28.20 -5.10
C ILE A 52 -2.90 -27.46 -5.02
N LEU A 53 -1.96 -27.77 -5.93
CA LEU A 53 -0.60 -27.19 -5.92
C LEU A 53 -0.59 -25.64 -5.90
N PRO A 54 -1.40 -24.91 -6.69
CA PRO A 54 -1.44 -23.45 -6.62
C PRO A 54 -1.81 -22.92 -5.23
N VAL A 55 -2.77 -23.56 -4.55
CA VAL A 55 -3.20 -23.17 -3.20
C VAL A 55 -2.05 -23.36 -2.21
N GLN A 56 -1.39 -24.51 -2.25
CA GLN A 56 -0.26 -24.81 -1.37
C GLN A 56 0.89 -23.81 -1.54
N VAL A 57 1.20 -23.39 -2.77
CA VAL A 57 2.27 -22.40 -3.01
C VAL A 57 1.85 -20.99 -2.59
N LEU A 58 0.57 -20.62 -2.73
CA LEU A 58 0.07 -19.36 -2.19
C LEU A 58 0.19 -19.31 -0.65
N GLU A 59 0.02 -20.45 0.03
CA GLU A 59 0.12 -20.57 1.48
C GLU A 59 1.56 -20.79 1.99
N SER A 60 2.51 -21.15 1.12
CA SER A 60 3.87 -21.52 1.53
C SER A 60 4.78 -20.32 1.86
N GLY A 61 4.29 -19.09 1.69
CA GLY A 61 5.11 -17.88 1.79
C GLY A 61 6.01 -17.64 0.57
N ALA A 62 5.73 -18.27 -0.57
CA ALA A 62 6.48 -18.07 -1.82
C ALA A 62 6.33 -16.65 -2.41
N PHE A 63 5.34 -15.90 -1.92
CA PHE A 63 5.05 -14.52 -2.29
C PHE A 63 5.43 -13.56 -1.17
N LEU A 64 5.95 -12.40 -1.54
CA LEU A 64 6.27 -11.36 -0.56
C LEU A 64 5.03 -10.53 -0.23
N SER A 65 4.57 -10.57 1.02
CA SER A 65 3.62 -9.57 1.52
C SER A 65 4.32 -8.23 1.66
N VAL A 66 3.91 -7.24 0.87
CA VAL A 66 4.38 -5.85 1.02
C VAL A 66 3.70 -5.20 2.21
N GLY A 67 2.41 -5.50 2.38
CA GLY A 67 1.60 -5.01 3.49
C GLY A 67 0.28 -4.41 3.02
N THR A 68 -0.36 -3.65 3.91
CA THR A 68 -1.65 -3.01 3.64
C THR A 68 -1.43 -1.60 3.11
N ILE A 69 -2.13 -1.22 2.05
CA ILE A 69 -2.17 0.14 1.51
C ILE A 69 -3.52 0.80 1.78
N VAL A 70 -3.50 2.09 2.05
CA VAL A 70 -4.69 2.95 2.19
C VAL A 70 -4.54 4.13 1.23
N CYS A 71 -5.36 4.16 0.18
CA CYS A 71 -5.31 5.14 -0.90
C CYS A 71 -6.63 5.93 -0.96
N PRO A 72 -6.78 7.01 -0.18
CA PRO A 72 -7.98 7.85 -0.23
C PRO A 72 -8.10 8.59 -1.56
N VAL A 73 -9.32 8.71 -2.07
CA VAL A 73 -9.70 9.60 -3.18
C VAL A 73 -10.28 10.88 -2.61
N VAL A 74 -9.65 12.03 -2.88
CA VAL A 74 -10.10 13.33 -2.39
C VAL A 74 -9.51 14.45 -3.25
N ALA A 75 -10.27 15.53 -3.43
CA ALA A 75 -9.75 16.79 -3.95
C ALA A 75 -9.38 17.70 -2.76
N ALA A 76 -8.08 17.95 -2.57
CA ALA A 76 -7.58 18.76 -1.47
C ALA A 76 -6.35 19.59 -1.89
N LYS A 77 -6.03 20.63 -1.11
CA LYS A 77 -4.77 21.37 -1.29
C LYS A 77 -3.62 20.55 -0.74
N HIS A 78 -2.46 20.63 -1.40
CA HIS A 78 -1.23 20.00 -0.91
C HIS A 78 -0.95 20.39 0.54
N GLY A 79 -0.64 19.39 1.38
CA GLY A 79 -0.39 19.55 2.81
C GLY A 79 -1.64 19.57 3.70
N ALA A 80 -2.86 19.60 3.14
CA ALA A 80 -4.08 19.49 3.94
C ALA A 80 -4.23 18.09 4.56
N SER A 81 -4.63 18.00 5.83
CA SER A 81 -4.97 16.72 6.48
C SER A 81 -6.19 16.10 5.79
N ILE A 82 -6.02 14.91 5.22
CA ILE A 82 -7.09 14.21 4.49
C ILE A 82 -7.63 13.00 5.23
N LEU A 83 -6.84 12.40 6.12
CA LEU A 83 -7.16 11.18 6.84
C LEU A 83 -6.31 11.07 8.11
N LYS A 84 -6.92 10.64 9.21
CA LYS A 84 -6.23 10.23 10.43
C LYS A 84 -6.46 8.76 10.68
N ALA A 85 -5.39 8.01 10.92
CA ALA A 85 -5.49 6.58 11.18
C ALA A 85 -4.75 6.21 12.45
N ARG A 86 -5.24 5.14 13.09
CA ARG A 86 -4.64 4.49 14.24
C ARG A 86 -4.61 3.00 14.01
N VAL A 87 -3.45 2.40 14.22
CA VAL A 87 -3.26 0.95 14.23
C VAL A 87 -3.10 0.51 15.69
N MET A 88 -3.94 -0.42 16.12
CA MET A 88 -3.78 -1.17 17.37
C MET A 88 -3.10 -2.50 17.05
N TYR A 89 -1.98 -2.76 17.70
CA TYR A 89 -1.22 -4.02 17.57
C TYR A 89 -1.76 -5.07 18.53
N GLU A 90 -1.49 -6.35 18.26
CA GLU A 90 -1.90 -7.46 19.14
C GLU A 90 -1.30 -7.38 20.55
N ASN A 91 -0.12 -6.77 20.69
CA ASN A 91 0.52 -6.53 21.98
C ASN A 91 -0.11 -5.35 22.78
N GLY A 92 -1.17 -4.73 22.25
CA GLY A 92 -1.87 -3.61 22.86
C GLY A 92 -1.23 -2.24 22.65
N ALA A 93 -0.06 -2.15 22.01
CA ALA A 93 0.50 -0.87 21.61
C ALA A 93 -0.33 -0.24 20.49
N GLU A 94 -0.22 1.08 20.34
CA GLU A 94 -0.89 1.83 19.28
C GLU A 94 0.10 2.75 18.56
N ALA A 95 -0.09 2.91 17.25
CA ALA A 95 0.55 3.97 16.49
C ALA A 95 -0.50 4.75 15.68
N SER A 96 -0.23 6.02 15.39
CA SER A 96 -1.16 6.89 14.67
C SER A 96 -0.46 7.74 13.64
N VAL A 97 -1.20 8.11 12.60
CA VAL A 97 -0.73 8.96 11.50
C VAL A 97 -1.79 10.00 11.14
N ASP A 98 -1.33 11.21 10.81
CA ASP A 98 -2.12 12.26 10.17
C ASP A 98 -1.63 12.40 8.73
N LEU A 99 -2.37 11.79 7.79
CA LEU A 99 -2.02 11.77 6.38
C LEU A 99 -2.37 13.10 5.74
N LYS A 100 -1.37 13.75 5.15
CA LYS A 100 -1.52 15.00 4.40
C LYS A 100 -1.61 14.73 2.91
N TYR A 101 -2.44 15.50 2.21
CA TYR A 101 -2.54 15.41 0.75
C TYR A 101 -1.18 15.69 0.11
N GLY A 102 -0.76 14.79 -0.77
CA GLY A 102 0.53 14.83 -1.44
C GLY A 102 1.67 14.07 -0.74
N THR A 103 1.44 13.42 0.41
CA THR A 103 2.47 12.64 1.11
C THR A 103 2.22 11.14 1.07
N ILE A 104 3.26 10.37 1.36
CA ILE A 104 3.18 8.95 1.71
C ILE A 104 3.64 8.84 3.15
N GLU A 105 2.89 8.10 3.96
CA GLU A 105 3.25 7.81 5.35
C GLU A 105 3.23 6.30 5.59
N ILE A 106 4.00 5.83 6.58
CA ILE A 106 4.06 4.42 6.94
C ILE A 106 3.85 4.27 8.45
N LEU A 107 3.00 3.31 8.84
CA LEU A 107 2.99 2.76 10.18
C LEU A 107 3.58 1.34 10.17
N PRO A 108 4.51 1.01 11.09
CA PRO A 108 5.14 -0.30 11.11
C PRO A 108 4.11 -1.38 11.47
N LEU A 109 4.13 -2.50 10.76
CA LEU A 109 3.40 -3.73 11.10
C LEU A 109 4.15 -4.87 10.42
N ALA A 110 4.90 -5.68 11.17
CA ALA A 110 5.88 -6.58 10.58
C ALA A 110 5.22 -7.72 9.80
N SER A 111 5.99 -8.36 8.92
CA SER A 111 5.52 -9.53 8.18
C SER A 111 5.08 -10.64 9.14
N GLY A 112 3.88 -11.17 8.95
CA GLY A 112 3.27 -12.17 9.83
C GLY A 112 2.50 -11.59 11.02
N GLU A 113 2.60 -10.28 11.28
CA GLU A 113 1.79 -9.62 12.30
C GLU A 113 0.43 -9.19 11.76
N THR A 114 -0.58 -9.21 12.63
CA THR A 114 -1.90 -8.64 12.39
C THR A 114 -2.14 -7.46 13.31
N GLY A 115 -3.09 -6.60 12.93
CA GLY A 115 -3.53 -5.50 13.77
C GLY A 115 -4.92 -5.03 13.38
N ARG A 116 -5.44 -4.05 14.13
CA ARG A 116 -6.72 -3.41 13.84
C ARG A 116 -6.51 -1.95 13.51
N ILE A 117 -7.00 -1.51 12.35
CA ILE A 117 -6.94 -0.12 11.94
C ILE A 117 -8.29 0.57 12.15
N THR A 118 -8.24 1.78 12.69
CA THR A 118 -9.35 2.74 12.71
C THR A 118 -8.94 3.96 11.90
N ILE A 119 -9.79 4.37 10.97
CA ILE A 119 -9.54 5.46 10.03
C ILE A 119 -10.68 6.46 10.10
N GLN A 120 -10.33 7.73 10.26
CA GLN A 120 -11.21 8.87 10.10
C GLN A 120 -10.77 9.64 8.85
N VAL A 121 -11.72 10.01 8.00
CA VAL A 121 -11.44 10.73 6.76
C VAL A 121 -12.01 12.14 6.81
N SER A 122 -11.38 13.06 6.08
CA SER A 122 -11.90 14.40 5.85
C SER A 122 -13.21 14.39 5.04
N ARG A 123 -13.93 15.50 5.03
CA ARG A 123 -15.16 15.64 4.25
C ARG A 123 -14.87 15.42 2.76
N GLY A 124 -15.56 14.46 2.15
CA GLY A 124 -15.43 14.15 0.72
C GLY A 124 -14.30 13.19 0.37
N ALA A 125 -13.42 12.84 1.32
CA ALA A 125 -12.43 11.78 1.11
C ALA A 125 -13.10 10.40 1.16
N ASP A 126 -12.77 9.52 0.21
CA ASP A 126 -13.30 8.17 0.12
C ASP A 126 -12.17 7.14 0.16
N ILE A 127 -12.32 6.12 1.00
CA ILE A 127 -11.41 4.98 1.17
C ILE A 127 -12.05 3.65 0.72
N GLY A 128 -13.03 3.70 -0.18
CA GLY A 128 -13.77 2.53 -0.67
C GLY A 128 -15.04 2.22 0.13
N TYR A 129 -15.37 3.06 1.11
CA TYR A 129 -16.57 2.96 1.92
C TYR A 129 -17.57 4.07 1.62
N GLY A 130 -17.30 4.99 0.69
CA GLY A 130 -18.14 6.14 0.36
C GLY A 130 -17.60 7.45 0.95
N PRO A 131 -17.94 8.62 0.38
CA PRO A 131 -17.35 9.89 0.76
C PRO A 131 -17.58 10.26 2.23
N GLY A 132 -16.51 10.63 2.93
CA GLY A 132 -16.54 11.01 4.34
C GLY A 132 -16.76 9.85 5.31
N ARG A 133 -16.79 8.60 4.83
CA ARG A 133 -16.97 7.41 5.68
C ARG A 133 -15.64 6.76 6.00
N GLY A 134 -15.27 6.81 7.27
CA GLY A 134 -14.13 6.09 7.83
C GLY A 134 -14.46 4.63 8.15
N VAL A 135 -13.49 3.91 8.70
CA VAL A 135 -13.65 2.54 9.21
C VAL A 135 -13.21 2.44 10.65
N LYS A 136 -13.76 1.48 11.41
CA LYS A 136 -13.37 1.20 12.78
C LYS A 136 -12.97 -0.26 12.92
N ASN A 137 -11.86 -0.50 13.59
CA ASN A 137 -11.36 -1.83 13.96
C ASN A 137 -11.29 -2.83 12.78
N LEU A 138 -10.94 -2.36 11.58
CA LEU A 138 -10.74 -3.23 10.42
C LEU A 138 -9.47 -4.07 10.64
N SER A 139 -9.57 -5.39 10.47
CA SER A 139 -8.39 -6.28 10.54
C SER A 139 -7.48 -6.03 9.35
N ILE A 140 -6.18 -5.91 9.62
CA ILE A 140 -5.14 -5.71 8.61
C ILE A 140 -3.94 -6.61 8.91
N SER A 141 -3.20 -6.94 7.87
CA SER A 141 -1.94 -7.68 7.96
C SER A 141 -0.76 -6.80 7.61
N GLY A 142 0.36 -7.09 8.27
CA GLY A 142 1.66 -6.50 8.01
C GLY A 142 2.36 -7.11 6.80
N GLY A 143 3.56 -6.61 6.57
CA GLY A 143 4.42 -7.02 5.47
C GLY A 143 5.74 -6.28 5.50
N ALA A 144 6.49 -6.37 4.41
CA ALA A 144 7.80 -5.73 4.29
C ALA A 144 7.80 -4.21 4.56
N LEU A 145 6.66 -3.53 4.32
CA LEU A 145 6.48 -2.09 4.55
C LEU A 145 5.41 -1.75 5.60
N GLY A 146 4.75 -2.75 6.21
CA GLY A 146 3.66 -2.51 7.16
C GLY A 146 2.41 -1.91 6.54
N VAL A 147 1.93 -0.79 7.09
CA VAL A 147 0.73 -0.09 6.62
C VAL A 147 1.14 1.21 5.95
N VAL A 148 0.93 1.29 4.63
CA VAL A 148 1.31 2.42 3.80
C VAL A 148 0.07 3.26 3.48
N PHE A 149 0.16 4.56 3.74
CA PHE A 149 -0.89 5.52 3.45
C PHE A 149 -0.45 6.38 2.26
N ASP A 150 -1.10 6.22 1.11
CA ASP A 150 -0.80 6.97 -0.11
C ASP A 150 -1.78 8.14 -0.26
N GLY A 151 -1.38 9.30 0.23
CA GLY A 151 -2.15 10.55 0.15
C GLY A 151 -1.89 11.36 -1.10
N ARG A 152 -1.18 10.83 -2.11
CA ARG A 152 -0.70 11.60 -3.27
C ARG A 152 -1.81 12.06 -4.23
N GLY A 153 -3.02 11.55 -4.06
CA GLY A 153 -4.16 11.85 -4.91
C GLY A 153 -4.34 10.87 -6.06
N ARG A 154 -5.56 10.83 -6.58
CA ARG A 154 -6.02 9.98 -7.69
C ARG A 154 -6.98 10.79 -8.57
N PRO A 155 -6.63 11.11 -9.83
CA PRO A 155 -5.36 10.80 -10.48
C PRO A 155 -4.17 11.50 -9.80
N LEU A 156 -2.97 10.93 -9.94
CA LEU A 156 -1.73 11.52 -9.45
C LEU A 156 -1.49 12.87 -10.16
N ASP A 157 -1.48 13.96 -9.38
CA ASP A 157 -1.25 15.32 -9.88
C ASP A 157 0.18 15.75 -9.54
N LEU A 158 1.02 15.88 -10.58
CA LEU A 158 2.41 16.27 -10.43
C LEU A 158 2.59 17.78 -10.64
N PRO A 159 3.39 18.46 -9.81
CA PRO A 159 3.72 19.85 -10.02
C PRO A 159 4.25 20.10 -11.44
N GLY A 160 3.80 21.18 -12.08
CA GLY A 160 4.31 21.62 -13.38
C GLY A 160 5.78 22.06 -13.31
N ASP A 161 6.20 22.65 -12.18
CA ASP A 161 7.58 23.05 -11.94
C ASP A 161 8.52 21.82 -11.77
N PRO A 162 9.55 21.67 -12.61
CA PRO A 162 10.44 20.51 -12.55
C PRO A 162 11.23 20.37 -11.25
N ALA A 163 11.63 21.48 -10.61
CA ALA A 163 12.38 21.43 -9.37
C ALA A 163 11.52 20.88 -8.22
N ARG A 164 10.30 21.44 -8.08
CA ARG A 164 9.33 20.99 -7.09
C ARG A 164 8.86 19.56 -7.34
N ARG A 165 8.73 19.15 -8.61
CA ARG A 165 8.43 17.75 -8.97
C ARG A 165 9.54 16.81 -8.49
N ARG A 166 10.81 17.11 -8.76
CA ARG A 166 11.94 16.27 -8.31
C ARG A 166 12.00 16.16 -6.80
N GLU A 167 11.85 17.27 -6.09
CA GLU A 167 11.82 17.29 -4.63
C GLU A 167 10.71 16.38 -4.08
N LEU A 168 9.53 16.44 -4.70
CA LEU A 168 8.38 15.64 -4.28
C LEU A 168 8.60 14.13 -4.52
N LEU A 169 9.13 13.76 -5.69
CA LEU A 169 9.47 12.38 -6.02
C LEU A 169 10.53 11.82 -5.05
N GLN A 170 11.54 12.62 -4.69
CA GLN A 170 12.54 12.22 -3.69
C GLN A 170 11.93 11.97 -2.32
N LYS A 171 11.01 12.85 -1.87
CA LYS A 171 10.28 12.65 -0.61
C LYS A 171 9.50 11.35 -0.59
N TRP A 172 8.79 11.01 -1.67
CA TRP A 172 8.05 9.75 -1.77
C TRP A 172 8.96 8.54 -1.78
N ASN A 173 10.07 8.60 -2.51
CA ASN A 173 11.06 7.53 -2.51
C ASN A 173 11.65 7.31 -1.11
N TRP A 174 12.05 8.38 -0.40
CA TRP A 174 12.54 8.27 0.97
C TRP A 174 11.52 7.73 1.96
N ALA A 175 10.25 8.14 1.84
CA ALA A 175 9.17 7.64 2.71
C ALA A 175 9.04 6.10 2.62
N LEU A 176 9.34 5.50 1.46
CA LEU A 176 9.31 4.06 1.23
C LEU A 176 10.67 3.37 1.43
N GLY A 177 11.61 3.99 2.15
CA GLY A 177 12.93 3.41 2.45
C GLY A 177 13.94 3.53 1.28
N GLY A 178 13.72 4.49 0.39
CA GLY A 178 14.53 4.71 -0.81
C GLY A 178 15.90 5.39 -0.60
N GLY A 179 16.32 5.60 0.65
CA GLY A 179 17.64 6.11 1.02
C GLY A 179 18.74 5.06 1.00
#